data_AF-A0A0M3RJA6-F1
#
_entry.id   AF-A0A0M3RJA6-F1
#
_cell.length_a   1.000
_cell.length_b   1.000
_cell.length_c   1.000
_cell.angle_alpha   90.00
_cell.angle_beta   90.00
_cell.angle_gamma   90.00
#
_symmetry.space_group_name_H-M   'P 1'
#
loop_
_entity.id
_entity.type
_entity.pdbx_description
1 polymer ?
#
loop_
_entity_poly.entity_id
_entity_poly.type
_entity_poly.pdbx_seq_one_letter_code
_entity_poly.pdbx_strand_id
1 'polypeptide(L)' 'MRTTVTLSDDLIASAQELTGITERTELLRAGLETLIRVESARRLAALGGSDRKASAAPRRRSASQ' A
#
# COMPACT_ATOMS: atom_id res chain seq x y z
N MET A 1 -16.19 -5.45 -12.15
CA MET A 1 -15.98 -6.76 -12.80
C MET A 1 -16.16 -7.85 -11.76
N ARG A 2 -16.77 -8.99 -12.10
CA ARG A 2 -16.86 -10.15 -11.21
C ARG A 2 -15.88 -11.20 -11.71
N THR A 3 -15.01 -11.68 -10.82
CA THR A 3 -13.94 -12.62 -11.16
C THR A 3 -13.90 -13.72 -10.11
N THR A 4 -13.64 -14.95 -10.53
CA THR A 4 -13.35 -16.07 -9.64
C THR A 4 -11.85 -16.32 -9.64
N VAL A 5 -11.26 -16.41 -8.46
CA VAL A 5 -9.82 -16.66 -8.27
C VAL A 5 -9.62 -17.80 -7.28
N THR A 6 -8.64 -18.66 -7.55
CA THR A 6 -8.24 -19.74 -6.64
C THR A 6 -7.09 -19.26 -5.78
N LEU A 7 -7.24 -19.35 -4.46
CA LEU A 7 -6.29 -18.86 -3.46
C LEU A 7 -6.14 -19.91 -2.36
N SER A 8 -4.98 -19.93 -1.70
CA SER A 8 -4.75 -20.76 -0.52
C SER A 8 -5.55 -20.24 0.68
N ASP A 9 -6.19 -21.14 1.41
CA ASP A 9 -6.93 -20.79 2.63
C ASP A 9 -5.99 -20.25 3.73
N ASP A 10 -4.79 -20.82 3.85
CA ASP A 10 -3.77 -20.38 4.82
C ASP A 10 -3.33 -18.93 4.55
N LEU A 11 -3.21 -18.55 3.27
CA LEU A 11 -2.89 -17.19 2.87
C LEU A 11 -3.99 -16.22 3.28
N ILE A 12 -5.25 -16.59 3.04
CA ILE A 12 -6.40 -15.76 3.44
C ILE A 12 -6.44 -15.65 4.96
N ALA A 13 -6.36 -16.75 5.70
CA ALA A 13 -6.39 -16.75 7.15
C ALA A 13 -5.30 -15.85 7.75
N SER A 14 -4.06 -15.99 7.28
CA SER A 14 -2.93 -15.16 7.71
C SER A 14 -3.16 -13.69 7.43
N ALA A 15 -3.68 -13.35 6.24
CA ALA A 15 -3.95 -11.97 5.87
C ALA A 15 -5.10 -11.37 6.69
N GLN A 16 -6.14 -12.14 7.01
CA GLN A 16 -7.24 -11.70 7.87
C GLN A 16 -6.77 -11.46 9.31
N GLU A 17 -5.91 -12.34 9.84
CA GLU A 17 -5.33 -12.19 11.18
C GLU A 17 -4.45 -10.92 11.27
N LEU A 18 -3.59 -10.69 10.29
CA LEU A 18 -2.65 -9.56 10.29
C LEU A 18 -3.33 -8.21 10.00
N THR A 19 -4.36 -8.20 9.16
CA THR A 19 -5.03 -6.95 8.73
C THR A 19 -6.31 -6.64 9.51
N GLY A 20 -6.90 -7.65 10.16
CA GLY A 20 -8.23 -7.57 10.79
C GLY A 20 -9.40 -7.53 9.80
N ILE A 21 -9.16 -7.61 8.48
CA ILE A 21 -10.20 -7.54 7.46
C ILE A 21 -10.84 -8.92 7.30
N THR A 22 -12.10 -9.07 7.71
CA THR A 22 -12.80 -10.36 7.65
C THR A 22 -13.55 -10.60 6.33
N GLU A 23 -13.88 -9.54 5.59
CA GLU A 23 -14.57 -9.66 4.30
C GLU A 23 -13.55 -9.88 3.17
N ARG A 24 -13.73 -10.97 2.40
CA ARG A 24 -12.75 -11.42 1.39
C ARG A 24 -12.59 -10.45 0.23
N THR A 25 -13.66 -9.80 -0.22
CA THR A 25 -13.62 -8.84 -1.33
C THR A 25 -12.80 -7.62 -0.96
N GLU A 26 -12.99 -7.12 0.26
CA GLU A 26 -12.30 -5.98 0.83
C GLU A 26 -10.83 -6.32 1.09
N LEU A 27 -10.54 -7.52 1.59
CA LEU A 27 -9.17 -7.99 1.74
C LEU A 27 -8.43 -8.01 0.39
N LEU A 28 -9.09 -8.50 -0.67
CA LEU A 28 -8.52 -8.51 -2.02
C LEU A 28 -8.35 -7.10 -2.59
N ARG A 29 -9.33 -6.21 -2.39
CA ARG A 29 -9.24 -4.80 -2.79
C ARG A 29 -8.05 -4.13 -2.10
N ALA A 30 -7.98 -4.21 -0.78
CA ALA A 30 -6.92 -3.62 0.02
C ALA A 30 -5.54 -4.17 -0.38
N GLY A 31 -5.44 -5.46 -0.67
CA GLY A 31 -4.22 -6.08 -1.18
C GLY A 31 -3.77 -5.49 -2.52
N LEU A 32 -4.69 -5.36 -3.48
CA LEU A 32 -4.39 -4.76 -4.80
C LEU A 32 -4.00 -3.28 -4.68
N GLU A 33 -4.73 -2.50 -3.88
CA GLU A 33 -4.41 -1.08 -3.64
C GLU A 33 -3.03 -0.92 -2.98
N THR A 34 -2.68 -1.82 -2.07
CA THR A 34 -1.37 -1.84 -1.43
C THR A 34 -0.26 -2.14 -2.43
N LEU A 35 -0.44 -3.13 -3.32
CA LEU A 35 0.52 -3.42 -4.38
C LEU A 35 0.73 -2.23 -5.32
N ILE A 36 -0.36 -1.57 -5.72
CA ILE A 36 -0.30 -0.34 -6.53
C ILE A 36 0.49 0.74 -5.81
N ARG A 37 0.24 0.95 -4.51
CA ARG A 37 0.96 1.94 -3.70
C ARG A 37 2.46 1.65 -3.64
N VAL A 38 2.85 0.39 -3.41
CA VAL A 38 4.26 -0.03 -3.32
C VAL A 38 4.98 0.21 -4.65
N GLU A 39 4.40 -0.21 -5.77
CA GLU A 39 5.02 -0.01 -7.08
C GLU A 39 5.05 1.46 -7.51
N SER A 40 4.02 2.23 -7.13
CA SER A 40 4.00 3.67 -7.35
C SER A 40 5.12 4.37 -6.58
N ALA A 41 5.31 4.01 -5.30
CA ALA A 41 6.41 4.54 -4.49
C ALA A 41 7.79 4.18 -5.09
N ARG A 42 7.97 2.94 -5.57
CA ARG A 42 9.20 2.52 -6.26
C ARG A 42 9.46 3.34 -7.52
N ARG A 43 8.43 3.54 -8.36
CA ARG A 43 8.55 4.37 -9.58
C ARG A 43 8.88 5.82 -9.25
N LEU A 44 8.21 6.41 -8.26
CA LEU A 44 8.47 7.78 -7.80
C LEU A 44 9.90 7.93 -7.25
N ALA A 45 10.39 6.98 -6.46
CA ALA A 45 11.77 6.98 -5.98
C ALA A 45 12.78 6.92 -7.14
N ALA A 46 12.50 6.08 -8.16
CA ALA A 46 13.35 5.97 -9.35
C ALA A 46 13.39 7.25 -10.20
N LEU A 47 12.36 8.11 -10.13
CA LEU A 47 12.37 9.42 -10.79
C LEU A 47 13.39 10.40 -10.17
N GLY A 48 13.96 10.09 -9.00
CA GLY A 48 15.10 10.82 -8.43
C GLY A 48 14.84 12.30 -8.15
N GLY A 49 13.59 12.71 -7.96
CA GLY A 49 13.25 14.13 -7.78
C GLY A 49 13.33 14.95 -9.08
N SER A 50 13.16 14.32 -10.23
CA SER A 50 13.13 14.99 -11.55
C SER A 50 12.03 16.04 -11.72
N ASP A 51 11.03 16.07 -10.84
CA ASP A 51 10.05 17.16 -10.79
C ASP A 51 10.71 18.43 -10.23
N ARG A 52 11.09 19.34 -11.13
CA ARG A 52 11.69 20.64 -10.81
C ARG A 52 10.79 21.54 -9.95
N LYS A 53 9.47 21.30 -9.93
CA LYS A 53 8.51 22.09 -9.15
C LYS A 53 8.16 21.44 -7.81
N ALA A 54 8.63 20.22 -7.56
CA ALA A 54 8.38 19.55 -6.29
C ALA A 54 9.03 20.33 -5.14
N SER A 55 8.23 20.65 -4.12
CA SER A 55 8.70 21.26 -2.87
C SER A 55 8.65 20.23 -1.75
N ALA A 56 9.70 20.14 -0.96
CA ALA A 56 9.73 19.25 0.20
C ALA A 56 8.70 19.71 1.25
N ALA A 57 7.99 18.76 1.87
CA ALA A 57 7.13 19.08 3.00
C ALA A 57 7.96 19.68 4.16
N PRO A 58 7.39 20.58 4.98
CA PRO A 58 8.09 21.16 6.12
C PRO A 58 8.65 20.08 7.06
N ARG A 59 9.92 20.19 7.45
CA ARG A 59 10.50 19.29 8.46
C ARG A 59 9.78 19.49 9.78
N ARG A 60 9.12 18.47 10.31
CA ARG A 60 8.76 18.42 11.74
C ARG A 60 10.05 18.33 12.55
N ARG A 61 10.52 19.46 13.08
CA ARG A 61 11.42 19.43 14.24
C ARG A 61 10.53 19.15 15.45
N SER A 62 10.74 18.03 16.14
CA SER A 62 10.28 17.92 17.52
C SER A 62 10.88 19.11 18.25
N ALA A 63 10.03 19.99 18.82
CA ALA A 63 10.51 21.04 19.69
C ALA A 63 11.39 20.36 20.75
N SER A 64 12.65 20.79 20.86
CA SER A 64 13.47 20.36 21.98
C SER A 64 12.72 20.79 23.25
N GLN A 65 12.36 19.82 24.09
CA GLN A 65 12.13 20.11 25.50
C GLN A 65 13.46 20.50 26.13
#